data_AF-A0A4R3E4V1-F1
#
_entry.id   AF-A0A4R3E4V1-F1
#
_cell.length_a   1.000
_cell.length_b   1.000
_cell.length_c   1.000
_cell.angle_alpha   90.00
_cell.angle_beta   90.00
_cell.angle_gamma   90.00
#
_symmetry.space_group_name_H-M   'P 1'
#
loop_
_entity.id
_entity.type
_entity.pdbx_description
1 polymer ?
#
loop_
_entity_poly.entity_id
_entity_poly.type
_entity_poly.pdbx_seq_one_letter_code
_entity_poly.pdbx_strand_id
1 'polypeptide(L)'
;MSPSTILQIQLILGYLPWLLILGAYVLPRMKSLDHAQAQRAIATLHSFRFFGLVFIVPGVVGPDLPTGFAASAAYGDFATGLLAMLALMSFRVRPLFWFFVAVFNLVGAADLLTNYYHGVQFGLPERAGQLAAAYWIPILYVPALMITHVLAFYLLVRSLRGRGHSETAHTTARAVAS
;
A
#
# COMPACT_ATOMS: atom_id res chain seq x y z
N MET A 1 23.11 19.20 8.91
CA MET A 1 22.71 17.81 8.56
C MET A 1 22.62 17.72 7.05
N SER A 2 23.07 16.63 6.43
CA SER A 2 22.96 16.48 4.97
C SER A 2 21.50 16.22 4.56
N PRO A 3 21.10 16.52 3.30
CA PRO A 3 19.77 16.19 2.79
C PRO A 3 19.41 14.70 2.96
N SER A 4 20.39 13.82 2.76
CA SER A 4 20.24 12.37 2.94
C SER A 4 19.85 12.02 4.38
N THR A 5 20.54 12.57 5.38
CA THR A 5 20.21 12.36 6.80
C THR A 5 18.83 12.91 7.14
N ILE A 6 18.45 14.08 6.62
CA ILE A 6 17.13 14.69 6.87
C ILE A 6 16.02 13.79 6.29
N LEU A 7 16.16 13.36 5.02
CA LEU A 7 15.19 12.48 4.36
C LEU A 7 15.05 11.16 5.11
N GLN A 8 16.15 10.52 5.51
CA GLN A 8 16.11 9.25 6.23
C GLN A 8 15.40 9.37 7.58
N ILE A 9 15.70 10.42 8.35
CA ILE A 9 15.02 10.68 9.64
C ILE A 9 13.53 10.87 9.41
N GLN A 10 13.14 11.71 8.45
CA GLN A 10 11.72 11.96 8.15
C GLN A 10 11.00 10.73 7.61
N LEU A 11 11.67 9.93 6.77
CA LEU A 11 11.16 8.67 6.24
C LEU A 11 10.89 7.68 7.38
N ILE A 12 11.86 7.44 8.26
CA ILE A 12 11.73 6.50 9.39
C ILE A 12 10.68 7.00 10.38
N LEU A 13 10.77 8.27 10.79
CA LEU A 13 9.82 8.86 11.74
C LEU A 13 8.41 8.96 11.15
N GLY A 14 8.25 9.07 9.83
CA GLY A 14 6.96 9.05 9.16
C GLY A 14 6.12 7.81 9.49
N TYR A 15 6.75 6.65 9.71
CA TYR A 15 6.04 5.43 10.10
C TYR A 15 5.44 5.51 11.51
N LEU A 16 6.08 6.21 12.44
CA LEU A 16 5.69 6.17 13.86
C LEU A 16 4.29 6.76 14.10
N PRO A 17 3.95 8.00 13.65
CA PRO A 17 2.60 8.52 13.77
C PRO A 17 1.55 7.64 13.09
N TRP A 18 1.86 7.05 11.92
CA TRP A 18 0.93 6.17 11.24
C TRP A 18 0.68 4.87 11.99
N LEU A 19 1.71 4.28 12.63
CA LEU A 19 1.54 3.10 13.48
C LEU A 19 0.71 3.42 14.74
N LEU A 20 0.91 4.60 15.34
CA LEU A 20 0.08 5.07 16.45
C LEU A 20 -1.38 5.27 16.01
N ILE A 21 -1.62 5.91 14.85
CA ILE A 21 -2.95 6.07 14.27
C ILE A 21 -3.59 4.72 13.97
N LEU A 22 -2.83 3.80 13.39
CA LEU A 22 -3.27 2.45 13.09
C LEU A 22 -3.74 1.75 14.36
N GLY A 23 -2.92 1.75 15.41
CA GLY A 23 -3.20 1.11 16.69
C GLY A 23 -4.40 1.72 17.42
N ALA A 24 -4.44 3.05 17.53
CA ALA A 24 -5.43 3.76 18.34
C ALA A 24 -6.80 3.88 17.65
N TYR A 25 -6.85 4.05 16.32
CA TYR A 25 -8.08 4.45 15.62
C TYR A 25 -8.53 3.52 14.51
N VAL A 26 -7.61 2.87 13.80
CA VAL A 26 -7.93 2.04 12.63
C VAL A 26 -8.18 0.59 13.03
N LEU A 27 -7.27 -0.06 13.76
CA LEU A 27 -7.41 -1.46 14.16
C LEU A 27 -8.69 -1.75 14.93
N PRO A 28 -9.13 -0.93 15.91
CA PRO A 28 -10.39 -1.19 16.61
C PRO A 28 -11.60 -1.20 15.67
N ARG A 29 -11.65 -0.26 14.72
CA ARG A 29 -12.71 -0.18 13.70
C ARG A 29 -12.63 -1.32 12.70
N MET A 30 -11.44 -1.70 12.28
CA MET A 30 -11.24 -2.81 11.33
C MET A 30 -11.66 -4.16 11.91
N LYS A 31 -11.63 -4.32 13.24
CA LYS A 31 -12.14 -5.53 13.91
C LYS A 31 -13.66 -5.66 13.86
N SER A 32 -14.39 -4.56 13.71
CA SER A 32 -15.87 -4.58 13.60
C SER A 32 -16.38 -4.65 12.16
N LEU A 33 -15.53 -4.40 11.16
CA LEU A 33 -15.88 -4.52 9.75
C LEU A 33 -15.83 -5.98 9.27
N ASP A 34 -16.70 -6.31 8.31
CA ASP A 34 -16.50 -7.54 7.55
C ASP A 34 -15.19 -7.47 6.73
N HIS A 35 -14.63 -8.63 6.39
CA HIS A 35 -13.33 -8.71 5.71
C HIS A 35 -13.30 -7.94 4.38
N ALA A 36 -14.41 -7.90 3.65
CA ALA A 36 -14.47 -7.21 2.37
C ALA A 36 -14.60 -5.69 2.54
N GLN A 37 -15.35 -5.22 3.54
CA GLN A 37 -15.43 -3.80 3.88
C GLN A 37 -14.07 -3.27 4.34
N ALA A 38 -13.33 -4.03 5.14
CA ALA A 38 -11.97 -3.71 5.54
C ALA A 38 -11.05 -3.53 4.31
N GLN A 39 -11.08 -4.48 3.37
CA GLN A 39 -10.30 -4.39 2.14
C GLN A 39 -10.76 -3.27 1.22
N ARG A 40 -12.07 -2.99 1.17
CA ARG A 40 -12.62 -1.85 0.42
C ARG A 40 -12.11 -0.53 0.98
N ALA A 41 -12.05 -0.36 2.30
CA ALA A 41 -11.50 0.84 2.91
C ALA A 41 -10.01 1.04 2.57
N ILE A 42 -9.23 -0.05 2.58
CA ILE A 42 -7.82 -0.02 2.16
C ILE A 42 -7.72 0.34 0.67
N ALA A 43 -8.49 -0.31 -0.21
CA ALA A 43 -8.53 0.00 -1.63
C ALA A 43 -8.89 1.47 -1.91
N THR A 44 -9.76 2.08 -1.10
CA THR A 44 -10.06 3.53 -1.19
C THR A 44 -8.79 4.37 -1.00
N LEU A 45 -7.97 4.08 0.01
CA LEU A 45 -6.70 4.80 0.21
C LEU A 45 -5.75 4.61 -0.98
N HIS A 46 -5.58 3.36 -1.44
CA HIS A 46 -4.69 3.05 -2.56
C HIS A 46 -5.20 3.58 -3.91
N SER A 47 -6.50 3.83 -4.04
CA SER A 47 -7.06 4.40 -5.28
C SER A 47 -6.50 5.77 -5.61
N PHE A 48 -6.03 6.54 -4.61
CA PHE A 48 -5.41 7.85 -4.83
C PHE A 48 -4.00 7.76 -5.45
N ARG A 49 -3.38 6.59 -5.53
CA ARG A 49 -2.01 6.44 -6.06
C ARG A 49 -1.87 6.89 -7.52
N PHE A 50 -2.95 7.13 -8.27
CA PHE A 50 -2.83 7.81 -9.58
C PHE A 50 -2.05 9.14 -9.51
N PHE A 51 -2.04 9.81 -8.35
CA PHE A 51 -1.31 11.06 -8.19
C PHE A 51 0.21 10.87 -8.28
N GLY A 52 0.75 9.65 -8.11
CA GLY A 52 2.17 9.35 -8.26
C GLY A 52 2.76 9.73 -9.62
N LEU A 53 1.92 9.90 -10.66
CA LEU A 53 2.32 10.50 -11.95
C LEU A 53 3.00 11.87 -11.79
N VAL A 54 2.81 12.55 -10.66
CA VAL A 54 3.51 13.78 -10.29
C VAL A 54 5.04 13.69 -10.40
N PHE A 55 5.63 12.50 -10.21
CA PHE A 55 7.09 12.32 -10.31
C PHE A 55 7.65 12.56 -11.72
N ILE A 56 6.79 12.57 -12.76
CA ILE A 56 7.18 12.85 -14.15
C ILE A 56 6.61 14.17 -14.69
N VAL A 57 6.02 15.01 -13.82
CA VAL A 57 5.49 16.32 -14.21
C VAL A 57 6.57 17.40 -14.06
N PRO A 58 7.03 18.01 -15.18
CA PRO A 58 8.00 19.10 -15.12
C PRO A 58 7.48 20.28 -14.26
N GLY A 59 8.35 20.80 -13.39
CA GLY A 59 8.03 21.93 -12.51
C GLY A 59 7.40 21.53 -11.17
N VAL A 60 6.91 20.30 -11.01
CA VAL A 60 6.49 19.78 -9.70
C VAL A 60 7.65 19.10 -8.98
N VAL A 61 8.43 18.34 -9.73
CA VAL A 61 9.75 17.83 -9.33
C VAL A 61 10.86 18.66 -9.97
N GLY A 62 12.05 18.58 -9.40
CA GLY A 62 13.24 19.21 -9.97
C GLY A 62 13.75 18.48 -11.21
N PRO A 63 14.45 19.20 -12.12
CA PRO A 63 14.87 18.67 -13.41
C PRO A 63 15.89 17.52 -13.31
N ASP A 64 16.59 17.40 -12.18
CA ASP A 64 17.62 16.39 -11.96
C ASP A 64 17.14 15.23 -11.06
N LEU A 65 15.82 15.06 -10.90
CA LEU A 65 15.28 13.87 -10.23
C LEU A 65 15.70 12.63 -11.04
N PRO A 66 16.26 11.58 -10.42
CA PRO A 66 16.72 10.41 -11.18
C PRO A 66 15.60 9.77 -11.98
N THR A 67 15.73 9.74 -13.30
CA THR A 67 14.68 9.29 -14.22
C THR A 67 14.26 7.83 -13.98
N GLY A 68 15.21 6.97 -13.60
CA GLY A 68 14.93 5.58 -13.23
C GLY A 68 14.02 5.46 -12.00
N PHE A 69 14.22 6.29 -10.97
CA PHE A 69 13.33 6.36 -9.81
C PHE A 69 11.99 7.00 -10.19
N ALA A 70 12.02 8.15 -10.87
CA ALA A 70 10.83 8.92 -11.20
C ALA A 70 9.82 8.14 -12.05
N ALA A 71 10.28 7.49 -13.12
CA ALA A 71 9.43 6.68 -13.99
C ALA A 71 8.89 5.43 -13.25
N SER A 72 9.75 4.76 -12.48
CA SER A 72 9.34 3.61 -11.66
C SER A 72 8.22 3.98 -10.70
N ALA A 73 8.43 5.03 -9.89
CA ALA A 73 7.46 5.48 -8.92
C ALA A 73 6.16 5.94 -9.58
N ALA A 74 6.23 6.75 -10.63
CA ALA A 74 5.07 7.25 -11.33
C ALA A 74 4.17 6.15 -11.89
N TYR A 75 4.75 5.20 -12.64
CA TYR A 75 3.95 4.17 -13.31
C TYR A 75 3.50 3.06 -12.38
N GLY A 76 4.32 2.69 -11.39
CA GLY A 76 3.93 1.68 -10.41
C GLY A 76 2.83 2.18 -9.47
N ASP A 77 2.88 3.44 -9.03
CA ASP A 77 1.79 4.09 -8.31
C ASP A 77 0.51 4.16 -9.15
N PHE A 78 0.62 4.60 -10.42
CA PHE A 78 -0.52 4.70 -11.32
C PHE A 78 -1.20 3.34 -11.55
N ALA A 79 -0.42 2.31 -11.88
CA ALA A 79 -0.93 0.96 -12.09
C ALA A 79 -1.62 0.42 -10.83
N THR A 80 -1.00 0.59 -9.66
CA THR A 80 -1.59 0.18 -8.38
C THR A 80 -2.89 0.92 -8.09
N GLY A 81 -2.92 2.23 -8.34
CA GLY A 81 -4.11 3.06 -8.16
C GLY A 81 -5.28 2.59 -9.02
N LEU A 82 -5.04 2.30 -10.31
CA LEU A 82 -6.06 1.76 -11.20
C LEU A 82 -6.58 0.38 -10.73
N LEU A 83 -5.69 -0.52 -10.30
CA LEU A 83 -6.08 -1.81 -9.76
C LEU A 83 -6.93 -1.68 -8.50
N ALA A 84 -6.61 -0.73 -7.62
CA ALA A 84 -7.40 -0.42 -6.44
C ALA A 84 -8.79 0.16 -6.82
N MET A 85 -8.87 1.04 -7.83
CA MET A 85 -10.15 1.52 -8.36
C MET A 85 -11.00 0.37 -8.94
N LEU A 86 -10.38 -0.56 -9.66
CA LEU A 86 -11.05 -1.76 -10.18
C LEU A 86 -11.57 -2.65 -9.06
N ALA A 87 -10.83 -2.79 -7.95
CA ALA A 87 -11.35 -3.45 -6.74
C ALA A 87 -12.61 -2.72 -6.22
N LEU A 88 -12.58 -1.39 -6.08
CA LEU A 88 -13.74 -0.63 -5.60
C LEU A 88 -14.97 -0.78 -6.51
N MET A 89 -14.79 -0.70 -7.82
CA MET A 89 -15.87 -0.83 -8.81
C MET A 89 -16.47 -2.24 -8.83
N SER A 90 -15.65 -3.26 -8.59
CA SER A 90 -16.07 -4.66 -8.56
C SER A 90 -16.60 -5.14 -7.21
N PHE A 91 -16.75 -4.27 -6.20
CA PHE A 91 -17.16 -4.66 -4.84
C PHE A 91 -18.44 -5.50 -4.78
N ARG A 92 -19.41 -5.27 -5.68
CA ARG A 92 -20.65 -6.06 -5.77
C ARG A 92 -20.46 -7.45 -6.37
N VAL A 93 -19.41 -7.65 -7.17
CA VAL A 93 -19.04 -8.92 -7.81
C VAL A 93 -17.88 -9.54 -7.02
N ARG A 94 -18.21 -10.30 -5.96
CA ARG A 94 -17.24 -10.76 -4.95
C ARG A 94 -16.00 -11.47 -5.53
N PRO A 95 -16.10 -12.38 -6.51
CA PRO A 95 -14.92 -13.01 -7.09
C PRO A 95 -13.96 -12.01 -7.73
N LEU A 96 -14.50 -11.05 -8.48
CA LEU A 96 -13.71 -10.02 -9.17
C LEU A 96 -13.12 -9.01 -8.17
N PHE A 97 -13.87 -8.64 -7.13
CA PHE A 97 -13.36 -7.85 -6.01
C PHE A 97 -12.12 -8.48 -5.38
N TRP A 98 -12.21 -9.76 -5.02
CA TRP A 98 -11.09 -10.46 -4.38
C TRP A 98 -9.90 -10.64 -5.31
N PHE A 99 -10.14 -10.85 -6.60
CA PHE A 99 -9.07 -10.86 -7.61
C PHE A 99 -8.32 -9.53 -7.63
N PHE A 100 -9.01 -8.41 -7.80
CA PHE A 100 -8.34 -7.10 -7.82
C PHE A 100 -7.71 -6.74 -6.48
N VAL A 101 -8.31 -7.12 -5.35
CA VAL A 101 -7.71 -6.96 -4.01
C VAL A 101 -6.37 -7.67 -3.94
N ALA A 102 -6.27 -8.91 -4.39
CA ALA A 102 -5.01 -9.64 -4.40
C ALA A 102 -3.98 -8.97 -5.33
N VAL A 103 -4.39 -8.64 -6.55
CA VAL A 103 -3.49 -8.08 -7.57
C VAL A 103 -2.98 -6.70 -7.18
N PHE A 104 -3.82 -5.76 -6.73
CA PHE A 104 -3.35 -4.42 -6.35
C PHE A 104 -2.43 -4.48 -5.14
N ASN A 105 -2.66 -5.39 -4.18
CA ASN A 105 -1.78 -5.54 -3.03
C ASN A 105 -0.40 -6.08 -3.43
N LEU A 106 -0.35 -7.08 -4.31
CA LEU A 106 0.91 -7.62 -4.81
C LEU A 106 1.68 -6.60 -5.63
N VAL A 107 1.03 -5.98 -6.62
CA VAL A 107 1.65 -4.97 -7.49
C VAL A 107 2.09 -3.76 -6.66
N GLY A 108 1.24 -3.27 -5.76
CA GLY A 108 1.52 -2.09 -4.94
C GLY A 108 2.62 -2.30 -3.92
N ALA A 109 2.71 -3.48 -3.31
CA ALA A 109 3.81 -3.80 -2.41
C ALA A 109 5.13 -3.97 -3.17
N ALA A 110 5.10 -4.66 -4.32
CA ALA A 110 6.27 -4.80 -5.19
C ALA A 110 6.79 -3.43 -5.65
N ASP A 111 5.90 -2.55 -6.11
CA ASP A 111 6.23 -1.18 -6.49
C ASP A 111 6.92 -0.41 -5.35
N LEU A 112 6.37 -0.43 -4.13
CA LEU A 112 6.99 0.28 -3.00
C LEU A 112 8.39 -0.26 -2.68
N LEU A 113 8.57 -1.58 -2.70
CA LEU A 113 9.88 -2.19 -2.48
C LEU A 113 10.87 -1.83 -3.59
N THR A 114 10.42 -1.85 -4.84
CA THR A 114 11.20 -1.41 -6.00
C THR A 114 11.58 0.07 -5.88
N ASN A 115 10.68 0.94 -5.41
CA ASN A 115 10.97 2.37 -5.24
C ASN A 115 11.93 2.62 -4.08
N TYR A 116 11.87 1.84 -3.00
CA TYR A 116 12.92 1.86 -1.96
C TYR A 116 14.28 1.46 -2.53
N TYR A 117 14.32 0.38 -3.31
CA TYR A 117 15.53 -0.11 -3.95
C TYR A 117 16.10 0.92 -4.95
N HIS A 118 15.28 1.40 -5.88
CA HIS A 118 15.64 2.45 -6.86
C HIS A 118 16.04 3.75 -6.17
N GLY A 119 15.38 4.13 -5.07
CA GLY A 119 15.74 5.31 -4.29
C GLY A 119 17.19 5.24 -3.80
N VAL A 120 17.62 4.09 -3.27
CA VAL A 120 19.01 3.88 -2.85
C VAL A 120 19.93 3.75 -4.06
N GLN A 121 19.58 2.92 -5.05
CA GLN A 121 20.40 2.64 -6.23
C GLN A 121 20.72 3.92 -7.03
N PHE A 122 19.75 4.83 -7.16
CA PHE A 122 19.91 6.07 -7.92
C PHE A 122 20.34 7.27 -7.08
N GLY A 123 20.66 7.08 -5.79
CA GLY A 123 21.13 8.16 -4.91
C GLY A 123 20.08 9.26 -4.70
N LEU A 124 18.81 8.87 -4.51
CA LEU A 124 17.73 9.79 -4.20
C LEU A 124 17.96 10.56 -2.89
N PRO A 125 18.49 9.97 -1.79
CA PRO A 125 18.73 10.71 -0.55
C PRO A 125 19.68 11.89 -0.72
N GLU A 126 20.72 11.76 -1.53
CA GLU A 126 21.67 12.83 -1.84
C GLU A 126 21.00 13.94 -2.67
N ARG A 127 20.02 13.56 -3.49
CA ARG A 127 19.24 14.46 -4.36
C ARG A 127 17.84 14.75 -3.83
N ALA A 128 17.61 14.62 -2.53
CA ALA A 128 16.27 14.68 -1.96
C ALA A 128 15.52 15.98 -2.29
N GLY A 129 16.23 17.10 -2.47
CA GLY A 129 15.65 18.38 -2.90
C GLY A 129 14.98 18.33 -4.29
N GLN A 130 15.38 17.40 -5.17
CA GLN A 130 14.77 17.22 -6.48
C GLN A 130 13.35 16.64 -6.41
N LEU A 131 12.93 16.10 -5.25
CA LEU A 131 11.53 15.74 -5.04
C LEU A 131 10.63 16.97 -4.95
N ALA A 132 11.16 18.14 -4.60
CA ALA A 132 10.46 19.43 -4.55
C ALA A 132 9.04 19.34 -3.93
N ALA A 133 7.99 19.68 -4.67
CA ALA A 133 6.62 19.65 -4.15
C ALA A 133 6.10 18.22 -3.89
N ALA A 134 6.74 17.20 -4.46
CA ALA A 134 6.48 15.79 -4.21
C ALA A 134 7.23 15.23 -2.98
N TYR A 135 8.02 16.04 -2.26
CA TYR A 135 8.82 15.57 -1.13
C TYR A 135 8.00 14.95 0.00
N TRP A 136 6.77 15.41 0.25
CA TRP A 136 5.90 14.87 1.29
C TRP A 136 5.45 13.42 1.01
N ILE A 137 5.51 12.97 -0.24
CA ILE A 137 5.07 11.65 -0.68
C ILE A 137 5.89 10.55 0.01
N PRO A 138 7.23 10.48 -0.13
CA PRO A 138 8.02 9.45 0.53
C PRO A 138 7.98 9.55 2.05
N ILE A 139 7.86 10.74 2.64
CA ILE A 139 7.96 10.90 4.11
C ILE A 139 6.63 10.71 4.85
N LEU A 140 5.48 10.90 4.20
CA LEU A 140 4.16 10.79 4.84
C LEU A 140 3.24 9.80 4.14
N TYR A 141 3.12 9.87 2.81
CA TYR A 141 2.16 9.03 2.09
C TYR A 141 2.63 7.58 1.95
N VAL A 142 3.88 7.38 1.52
CA VAL A 142 4.47 6.04 1.35
C VAL A 142 4.42 5.20 2.64
N PRO A 143 4.76 5.73 3.84
CA PRO A 143 4.60 4.98 5.08
C PRO A 143 3.16 4.50 5.31
N ALA A 144 2.15 5.34 5.04
CA ALA A 144 0.75 4.95 5.15
C ALA A 144 0.40 3.80 4.20
N LEU A 145 0.87 3.89 2.94
CA LEU A 145 0.66 2.86 1.92
C LEU A 145 1.32 1.53 2.30
N MET A 146 2.56 1.57 2.81
CA MET A 146 3.28 0.37 3.22
C MET A 146 2.55 -0.32 4.39
N ILE A 147 2.18 0.44 5.42
CA ILE A 147 1.46 -0.08 6.58
C ILE A 147 0.12 -0.70 6.16
N THR A 148 -0.59 -0.08 5.23
CA THR A 148 -1.90 -0.57 4.78
C THR A 148 -1.81 -1.78 3.84
N HIS A 149 -0.74 -1.95 3.07
CA HIS A 149 -0.45 -3.22 2.39
C HIS A 149 -0.19 -4.35 3.38
N VAL A 150 0.64 -4.13 4.40
CA VAL A 150 0.89 -5.14 5.45
C VAL A 150 -0.42 -5.52 6.15
N LEU A 151 -1.25 -4.53 6.49
CA LEU A 151 -2.56 -4.77 7.08
C LEU A 151 -3.48 -5.56 6.14
N ALA A 152 -3.52 -5.22 4.85
CA ALA A 152 -4.32 -5.94 3.86
C ALA A 152 -3.92 -7.41 3.75
N PHE A 153 -2.61 -7.71 3.66
CA PHE A 153 -2.12 -9.09 3.63
C PHE A 153 -2.43 -9.83 4.93
N TYR A 154 -2.24 -9.20 6.09
CA TYR A 154 -2.61 -9.79 7.38
C TYR A 154 -4.10 -10.19 7.42
N LEU A 155 -4.99 -9.32 6.94
CA LEU A 155 -6.43 -9.59 6.90
C LEU A 155 -6.81 -10.68 5.88
N LEU A 156 -6.12 -10.75 4.74
CA LEU A 156 -6.30 -11.82 3.75
C LEU A 156 -5.92 -13.18 4.33
N VAL A 157 -4.74 -13.29 4.94
CA VAL A 157 -4.26 -14.55 5.54
C VAL A 157 -5.17 -14.99 6.69
N ARG A 158 -5.64 -14.06 7.52
CA ARG A 158 -6.58 -14.35 8.60
C ARG A 158 -7.92 -14.90 8.08
N SER A 159 -8.45 -14.34 6.99
CA SER A 159 -9.68 -14.82 6.35
C SER A 159 -9.55 -16.26 5.84
N LEU A 160 -8.39 -16.60 5.25
CA LEU A 160 -8.14 -17.95 4.74
C LEU A 160 -8.06 -18.98 5.87
N ARG A 161 -7.39 -18.65 6.98
CA ARG A 161 -7.30 -19.54 8.15
C ARG A 161 -8.64 -19.76 8.85
N GLY A 162 -9.52 -18.76 8.88
CA GLY A 162 -10.87 -18.89 9.44
C GLY A 162 -11.79 -19.81 8.63
N ARG A 163 -11.64 -19.83 7.29
CA ARG A 163 -12.39 -20.75 6.40
C ARG A 163 -11.93 -22.21 6.56
N GLY A 164 -10.61 -22.43 6.67
CA GLY A 164 -10.08 -23.79 6.87
C GLY A 164 -10.52 -24.47 8.17
N HIS A 165 -10.69 -23.71 9.27
CA HIS A 165 -11.17 -24.26 10.54
C HIS A 165 -12.68 -24.59 10.53
N SER A 166 -13.47 -23.84 9.78
CA SER A 166 -14.92 -24.08 9.65
C SER A 166 -15.22 -25.27 8.73
N GLU A 167 -14.44 -25.43 7.66
CA GLU A 167 -14.58 -26.55 6.72
C GLU A 167 -14.13 -27.89 7.35
N THR A 168 -13.06 -27.89 8.15
CA THR A 168 -12.63 -29.07 8.92
C THR A 168 -13.64 -29.44 10.01
N ALA A 169 -14.15 -28.47 10.78
CA ALA A 169 -15.18 -28.74 11.79
C ALA A 169 -16.48 -29.33 11.18
N HIS A 170 -16.90 -28.83 10.01
CA HIS A 170 -18.08 -29.35 9.32
C HIS A 170 -17.87 -30.77 8.75
N THR A 171 -16.64 -31.07 8.30
CA THR A 171 -16.28 -32.41 7.81
C THR A 171 -16.25 -33.44 8.95
N THR A 172 -15.67 -33.08 10.10
CA THR A 172 -15.63 -33.94 11.29
C THR A 172 -17.03 -34.20 11.85
N ALA A 173 -17.90 -33.18 11.89
CA ALA A 173 -19.28 -33.35 12.36
C ALA A 173 -20.10 -34.30 11.45
N ARG A 174 -19.86 -34.28 10.14
CA ARG A 174 -20.49 -35.23 9.20
C ARG A 174 -19.99 -36.67 9.36
N ALA A 175 -18.70 -36.85 9.62
CA ALA A 175 -18.10 -38.17 9.81
C ALA A 175 -18.53 -38.86 11.13
N VAL A 176 -18.88 -38.09 12.16
CA VAL A 176 -19.39 -38.63 13.44
C VAL A 176 -20.88 -38.97 13.38
N ALA A 177 -21.61 -38.40 12.41
CA ALA A 177 -23.05 -38.62 12.23
C ALA A 177 -23.40 -39.76 11.25
N SER A 178 -22.39 -40.47 10.72
CA SER A 178 -22.52 -41.64 9.83
C SER A 178 -22.03 -42.91 10.52
#